data_AF-A0A8S0ZAJ0-F1
#
_entry.id   AF-A0A8S0ZAJ0-F1
#
_cell.length_a   1.000
_cell.length_b   1.000
_cell.length_c   1.000
_cell.angle_alpha   90.00
_cell.angle_beta   90.00
_cell.angle_gamma   90.00
#
_symmetry.space_group_name_H-M   'P 1'
#
loop_
_entity.id
_entity.type
_entity.pdbx_description
1 polymer ?
#
loop_
_entity_poly.entity_id
_entity_poly.type
_entity_poly.pdbx_seq_one_letter_code
_entity_poly.pdbx_strand_id
1 'polypeptide(L)'
;MDDDDYWNTSETKAKALSFDDDVLSPQEILAIGQKSYSGQSEESIFSNLNITSAKSAAVPLSSLVSSKVLELILLAQSGKCPSKETKQVLPSEETVAMTLKRLTLGRSCSLHIHRSLKSKTELLDGALAIGDGNAVLTVVLFLIQTLNKKLVYELLSSRPVALNHYISFLQNEGKITELTDLLTMLGRSPEGAMYQYQHTVKTQGNNIDALLRKLMNLMANHFDQPGVDQHQAKMLADYIKLLEWQKHVNKPELTYKSVLQWLAYNCANHWHEGAGNAMSPLTLCQRHQISPLQYDWVVLNVHAKSGKWDIVESLFTKKDWLGRTTVSSHIPIETLLARLSELQASKQILATYVNKVAGSDDRLRLAHMYKIHSVVIETLAKQKDRTALTNYKMTLSPQSEEYILAENTLRDSTIKWKN
;
A
#
# COMPACT_ATOMS: atom_id res chain seq x y z
N MET A 1 6.81 58.60 -12.60
CA MET A 1 5.44 58.30 -12.12
C MET A 1 5.47 56.81 -11.89
N ASP A 2 5.76 56.51 -10.63
CA ASP A 2 6.25 55.22 -10.14
C ASP A 2 5.06 54.32 -9.79
N ASP A 3 5.11 53.07 -10.25
CA ASP A 3 4.11 52.02 -9.93
C ASP A 3 4.53 51.16 -8.72
N ASP A 4 5.54 51.59 -7.95
CA ASP A 4 6.07 50.86 -6.79
C ASP A 4 5.30 51.11 -5.47
N ASP A 5 4.24 51.93 -5.50
CA ASP A 5 3.54 52.37 -4.27
C ASP A 5 2.34 51.49 -3.85
N TYR A 6 2.03 50.41 -4.58
CA TYR A 6 0.90 49.54 -4.20
C TYR A 6 1.16 48.71 -2.93
N TRP A 7 2.43 48.47 -2.58
CA TRP A 7 2.79 47.59 -1.46
C TRP A 7 2.99 48.29 -0.11
N ASN A 8 2.92 49.62 -0.04
CA ASN A 8 3.29 50.39 1.16
C ASN A 8 2.13 51.10 1.88
N THR A 9 0.88 50.66 1.69
CA THR A 9 -0.25 51.18 2.48
C THR A 9 -0.58 50.29 3.69
N SER A 10 -0.68 50.93 4.84
CA SER A 10 -0.58 50.36 6.18
C SER A 10 -1.87 49.76 6.74
N GLU A 11 -2.47 48.79 6.03
CA GLU A 11 -3.57 47.96 6.56
C GLU A 11 -3.35 46.44 6.43
N THR A 12 -2.29 45.97 5.77
CA THR A 12 -1.96 44.53 5.65
C THR A 12 -0.88 44.04 6.63
N LYS A 13 -0.28 44.92 7.44
CA LYS A 13 0.72 44.55 8.46
C LYS A 13 0.16 43.87 9.72
N ALA A 14 -1.16 43.78 9.89
CA ALA A 14 -1.78 43.14 11.07
C ALA A 14 -2.15 41.66 10.87
N LYS A 15 -1.90 41.06 9.69
CA LYS A 15 -2.16 39.63 9.41
C LYS A 15 -1.06 38.95 8.59
N ALA A 16 0.20 39.37 8.77
CA ALA A 16 1.35 38.62 8.27
C ALA A 16 1.71 37.54 9.29
N LEU A 17 1.45 36.28 8.93
CA LEU A 17 1.82 35.11 9.72
C LEU A 17 3.36 35.00 9.75
N SER A 18 3.91 35.37 10.89
CA SER A 18 5.26 35.04 11.33
C SER A 18 5.43 33.52 11.34
N PHE A 19 6.23 32.97 10.42
CA PHE A 19 6.79 31.63 10.55
C PHE A 19 8.18 31.77 11.16
N ASP A 20 8.20 31.89 12.49
CA ASP A 20 9.40 31.71 13.31
C ASP A 20 9.09 30.55 14.28
N ASP A 21 10.10 29.74 14.56
CA ASP A 21 10.05 28.43 15.20
C ASP A 21 9.16 28.32 16.48
N ASP A 22 8.01 27.65 16.36
CA ASP A 22 7.24 27.18 17.52
C ASP A 22 7.78 25.82 18.00
N VAL A 23 8.84 25.88 18.82
CA VAL A 23 9.17 24.78 19.74
C VAL A 23 8.09 24.75 20.80
N LEU A 24 7.14 23.81 20.67
CA LEU A 24 6.08 23.58 21.65
C LEU A 24 6.67 23.42 23.05
N SER A 25 6.12 24.15 24.02
CA SER A 25 6.51 23.99 25.42
C SER A 25 6.01 22.62 25.93
N PRO A 26 6.71 21.98 26.88
CA PRO A 26 6.29 20.70 27.46
C PRO A 26 4.87 20.72 28.07
N GLN A 27 4.35 21.90 28.40
CA GLN A 27 3.01 22.07 28.98
C GLN A 27 1.91 22.03 27.91
N GLU A 28 2.21 22.42 26.66
CA GLU A 28 1.26 22.37 25.54
C GLU A 28 1.11 20.96 24.98
N ILE A 29 2.19 20.18 24.99
CA ILE A 29 2.21 18.77 24.56
C ILE A 29 1.34 17.90 25.48
N LEU A 30 1.29 18.20 26.78
CA LEU A 30 0.48 17.46 27.77
C LEU A 30 -1.03 17.75 27.66
N ALA A 31 -1.45 18.82 26.99
CA ALA A 31 -2.84 19.25 26.94
C ALA A 31 -3.64 18.72 25.72
N ILE A 32 -2.96 18.08 24.76
CA ILE A 32 -3.56 17.63 23.48
C ILE A 32 -4.58 16.49 23.67
N GLY A 33 -4.59 15.82 24.83
CA GLY A 33 -5.50 14.70 25.12
C GLY A 33 -6.76 15.01 25.93
N GLN A 34 -7.04 16.27 26.31
CA GLN A 34 -8.09 16.56 27.31
C GLN A 34 -9.23 17.51 26.87
N LYS A 35 -9.43 17.77 25.58
CA LYS A 35 -10.62 18.51 25.12
C LYS A 35 -11.55 17.63 24.30
N SER A 36 -12.70 17.31 24.88
CA SER A 36 -13.85 16.80 24.14
C SER A 36 -14.47 17.94 23.33
N TYR A 37 -14.36 17.87 22.00
CA TYR A 37 -15.15 18.71 21.09
C TYR A 37 -16.59 18.20 21.07
N SER A 38 -17.53 19.10 21.31
CA SER A 38 -18.97 18.83 21.21
C SER A 38 -19.41 18.85 19.74
N GLY A 39 -19.92 17.72 19.26
CA GLY A 39 -20.79 17.64 18.09
C GLY A 39 -20.16 17.00 16.86
N GLN A 40 -20.38 15.69 16.70
CA GLN A 40 -20.92 15.08 15.49
C GLN A 40 -21.11 13.57 15.73
N SER A 41 -22.31 13.10 15.41
CA SER A 41 -22.77 11.73 15.52
C SER A 41 -22.34 10.91 14.30
N GLU A 42 -21.55 9.85 14.49
CA GLU A 42 -21.54 8.69 13.60
C GLU A 42 -21.33 7.39 14.40
N GLU A 43 -22.12 6.39 14.03
CA GLU A 43 -22.41 5.16 14.75
C GLU A 43 -21.19 4.22 14.86
N SER A 44 -20.81 3.88 16.09
CA SER A 44 -19.86 2.79 16.36
C SER A 44 -20.60 1.48 16.58
N ILE A 45 -20.31 0.50 15.71
CA ILE A 45 -20.91 -0.84 15.61
C ILE A 45 -20.55 -1.77 16.80
N PHE A 46 -19.97 -1.24 17.89
CA PHE A 46 -19.54 -2.03 19.04
C PHE A 46 -20.45 -1.91 20.29
N SER A 47 -21.62 -1.27 20.20
CA SER A 47 -22.49 -1.02 21.36
C SER A 47 -23.40 -2.18 21.80
N ASN A 48 -23.44 -3.32 21.08
CA ASN A 48 -24.37 -4.42 21.40
C ASN A 48 -23.72 -5.65 22.03
N LEU A 49 -22.90 -5.45 23.07
CA LEU A 49 -22.66 -6.49 24.07
C LEU A 49 -23.17 -5.99 25.42
N ASN A 50 -24.41 -6.37 25.74
CA ASN A 50 -24.99 -6.27 27.06
C ASN A 50 -24.16 -7.09 28.06
N ILE A 51 -23.15 -6.47 28.66
CA ILE A 51 -22.51 -6.93 29.89
C ILE A 51 -23.19 -6.18 31.04
N THR A 52 -24.44 -6.51 31.31
CA THR A 52 -25.20 -6.05 32.47
C THR A 52 -25.50 -7.24 33.35
N SER A 53 -24.50 -7.72 34.10
CA SER A 53 -24.67 -8.39 35.41
C SER A 53 -23.32 -8.88 35.98
N ALA A 54 -22.42 -7.96 36.28
CA ALA A 54 -21.40 -8.20 37.28
C ALA A 54 -21.16 -6.88 38.02
N LYS A 55 -21.77 -6.73 39.20
CA LYS A 55 -21.38 -5.68 40.14
C LYS A 55 -19.91 -5.96 40.51
N SER A 56 -18.97 -5.30 39.87
CA SER A 56 -17.62 -5.23 40.42
C SER A 56 -17.74 -4.42 41.71
N ALA A 57 -17.63 -5.11 42.84
CA ALA A 57 -17.44 -4.43 44.11
C ALA A 57 -16.10 -3.70 43.98
N ALA A 58 -16.15 -2.37 43.82
CA ALA A 58 -14.96 -1.53 43.83
C ALA A 58 -14.36 -1.62 45.25
N VAL A 59 -13.37 -2.51 45.41
CA VAL A 59 -12.63 -2.65 46.66
C VAL A 59 -11.77 -1.39 46.83
N PRO A 60 -11.87 -0.68 47.96
CA PRO A 60 -11.01 0.48 48.22
C PRO A 60 -9.54 0.08 48.12
N LEU A 61 -8.70 0.89 47.45
CA LEU A 61 -7.25 0.64 47.33
C LEU A 61 -6.57 0.43 48.70
N SER A 62 -7.12 1.03 49.77
CA SER A 62 -6.69 0.84 51.16
C SER A 62 -6.90 -0.58 51.71
N SER A 63 -7.73 -1.40 51.07
CA SER A 63 -7.92 -2.82 51.37
C SER A 63 -6.91 -3.73 50.68
N LEU A 64 -6.26 -3.27 49.60
CA LEU A 64 -5.28 -4.04 48.84
C LEU A 64 -3.84 -3.70 49.25
N VAL A 65 -3.62 -2.48 49.73
CA VAL A 65 -2.30 -1.95 50.05
C VAL A 65 -2.42 -1.04 51.27
N SER A 66 -1.57 -1.21 52.29
CA SER A 66 -1.61 -0.34 53.47
C SER A 66 -1.34 1.12 53.06
N SER A 67 -1.95 2.09 53.77
CA SER A 67 -1.77 3.52 53.48
C SER A 67 -0.29 3.93 53.41
N LYS A 68 0.57 3.29 54.22
CA LYS A 68 2.01 3.55 54.23
C LYS A 68 2.71 3.08 52.95
N VAL A 69 2.27 1.97 52.37
CA VAL A 69 2.80 1.46 51.09
C VAL A 69 2.26 2.27 49.92
N LEU A 70 0.99 2.69 49.98
CA LEU A 70 0.40 3.59 48.98
C LEU A 70 1.12 4.95 48.97
N GLU A 71 1.43 5.47 50.16
CA GLU A 71 2.19 6.71 50.31
C GLU A 71 3.61 6.56 49.75
N LEU A 72 4.29 5.42 49.98
CA LEU A 72 5.59 5.12 49.38
C LEU A 72 5.53 4.98 47.85
N ILE A 73 4.45 4.41 47.31
CA ILE A 73 4.23 4.32 45.86
C ILE A 73 4.00 5.71 45.26
N LEU A 74 3.18 6.55 45.92
CA LEU A 74 2.95 7.94 45.51
C LEU A 74 4.22 8.78 45.64
N LEU A 75 5.00 8.60 46.71
CA LEU A 75 6.29 9.28 46.91
C LEU A 75 7.28 8.86 45.83
N ALA A 76 7.32 7.56 45.51
CA ALA A 76 8.09 7.06 44.40
C ALA A 76 7.63 7.71 43.09
N GLN A 77 6.33 7.74 42.77
CA GLN A 77 5.79 8.32 41.54
C GLN A 77 5.91 9.85 41.44
N SER A 78 5.97 10.57 42.57
CA SER A 78 6.00 12.04 42.62
C SER A 78 7.33 12.68 42.19
N GLY A 79 8.40 11.90 42.00
CA GLY A 79 9.72 12.42 41.61
C GLY A 79 10.46 13.22 42.69
N LYS A 80 9.90 13.38 43.90
CA LYS A 80 10.59 14.04 45.03
C LYS A 80 11.57 13.06 45.69
N CYS A 81 12.87 13.30 45.59
CA CYS A 81 13.83 12.71 46.52
C CYS A 81 13.59 13.32 47.92
N PRO A 82 13.65 12.53 49.01
CA PRO A 82 13.54 13.08 50.36
C PRO A 82 14.60 14.17 50.54
N SER A 83 14.13 15.35 50.90
CA SER A 83 14.92 16.55 51.11
C SER A 83 16.02 16.29 52.13
N LYS A 84 17.25 16.57 51.70
CA LYS A 84 18.43 17.01 52.47
C LYS A 84 18.22 17.13 53.99
N GLU A 85 18.20 16.01 54.71
CA GLU A 85 18.38 16.00 56.16
C GLU A 85 18.82 14.60 56.63
N THR A 86 19.89 14.10 56.02
CA THR A 86 20.74 13.10 56.68
C THR A 86 22.17 13.37 56.22
N LYS A 87 22.99 13.81 57.17
CA LYS A 87 24.42 14.05 56.98
C LYS A 87 25.09 12.76 56.53
N GLN A 88 26.00 12.89 55.57
CA GLN A 88 27.06 11.94 55.22
C GLN A 88 26.59 10.51 54.92
N VAL A 89 26.05 10.32 53.72
CA VAL A 89 26.32 9.09 52.97
C VAL A 89 27.05 9.52 51.71
N LEU A 90 28.17 8.84 51.44
CA LEU A 90 29.01 8.95 50.25
C LEU A 90 28.17 9.08 48.96
N PRO A 91 28.71 9.61 47.84
CA PRO A 91 27.96 9.63 46.58
C PRO A 91 27.52 8.19 46.30
N SER A 92 26.23 7.91 46.48
CA SER A 92 25.64 6.64 46.07
C SER A 92 26.01 6.50 44.62
N GLU A 93 26.91 5.56 44.29
CA GLU A 93 27.21 5.23 42.91
C GLU A 93 25.86 5.00 42.22
N GLU A 94 25.46 5.92 41.33
CA GLU A 94 24.25 5.72 40.54
C GLU A 94 24.53 4.53 39.64
N THR A 95 24.09 3.35 40.10
CA THR A 95 24.26 2.10 39.39
C THR A 95 23.43 2.13 38.11
N VAL A 96 23.86 1.37 37.09
CA VAL A 96 23.13 1.20 35.83
C VAL A 96 21.65 0.88 36.07
N ALA A 97 21.35 0.02 37.06
CA ALA A 97 19.97 -0.33 37.42
C ALA A 97 19.14 0.86 37.94
N MET A 98 19.75 1.78 38.71
CA MET A 98 19.08 2.99 39.19
C MET A 98 18.82 3.98 38.05
N THR A 99 19.79 4.14 37.15
CA THR A 99 19.65 4.99 35.96
C THR A 99 18.53 4.49 35.06
N LEU A 100 18.52 3.18 34.76
CA LEU A 100 17.50 2.57 33.91
C LEU A 100 16.10 2.63 34.53
N LYS A 101 15.99 2.37 35.84
CA LYS A 101 14.71 2.50 36.55
C LYS A 101 14.17 3.93 36.50
N ARG A 102 15.03 4.94 36.56
CA ARG A 102 14.61 6.34 36.41
C ARG A 102 14.17 6.64 34.98
N LEU A 103 14.93 6.16 33.99
CA LEU A 103 14.66 6.36 32.58
C LEU A 103 13.30 5.77 32.16
N THR A 104 13.00 4.53 32.59
CA THR A 104 11.71 3.85 32.30
C THR A 104 10.53 4.49 33.01
N LEU A 105 10.78 5.21 34.10
CA LEU A 105 9.77 5.95 34.84
C LEU A 105 9.66 7.41 34.38
N GLY A 106 10.35 7.79 33.28
CA GLY A 106 10.34 9.14 32.73
C GLY A 106 10.97 10.20 33.63
N ARG A 107 11.85 9.81 34.56
CA ARG A 107 12.49 10.73 35.51
C ARG A 107 13.80 11.27 34.96
N SER A 108 14.20 12.46 35.43
CA SER A 108 15.52 13.02 35.10
C SER A 108 16.64 12.12 35.63
N CYS A 109 17.55 11.74 34.74
CA CYS A 109 18.76 10.98 35.05
C CYS A 109 19.94 11.50 34.22
N SER A 110 21.14 11.51 34.80
CA SER A 110 22.34 11.95 34.09
C SER A 110 23.10 10.74 33.54
N LEU A 111 23.03 10.53 32.22
CA LEU A 111 23.74 9.42 31.56
C LEU A 111 25.27 9.64 31.56
N HIS A 112 25.74 10.87 31.73
CA HIS A 112 27.17 11.24 31.76
C HIS A 112 27.95 10.66 32.95
N ILE A 113 27.27 10.07 33.92
CA ILE A 113 27.89 9.32 35.02
C ILE A 113 28.54 8.03 34.47
N HIS A 114 27.97 7.45 33.42
CA HIS A 114 28.50 6.26 32.73
C HIS A 114 29.61 6.66 31.73
N ARG A 115 30.84 6.82 32.23
CA ARG A 115 31.99 7.26 31.42
C ARG A 115 32.72 6.12 30.69
N SER A 116 32.85 4.95 31.33
CA SER A 116 33.60 3.83 30.76
C SER A 116 32.82 3.11 29.67
N LEU A 117 33.52 2.54 28.68
CA LEU A 117 32.91 1.75 27.61
C LEU A 117 32.12 0.54 28.18
N LYS A 118 32.68 -0.11 29.21
CA LYS A 118 32.02 -1.22 29.90
C LYS A 118 30.68 -0.79 30.51
N SER A 119 30.67 0.32 31.25
CA SER A 119 29.44 0.83 31.89
C SER A 119 28.39 1.28 30.86
N LYS A 120 28.83 1.89 29.76
CA LYS A 120 27.96 2.24 28.63
C LYS A 120 27.35 1.02 27.93
N THR A 121 28.10 -0.06 27.84
CA THR A 121 27.64 -1.34 27.27
C THR A 121 26.61 -2.00 28.19
N GLU A 122 26.91 -2.06 29.49
CA GLU A 122 25.97 -2.56 30.52
C GLU A 122 24.68 -1.74 30.56
N LEU A 123 24.77 -0.42 30.35
CA LEU A 123 23.61 0.46 30.27
C LEU A 123 22.70 0.13 29.08
N LEU A 124 23.30 -0.13 27.91
CA LEU A 124 22.55 -0.54 26.72
C LEU A 124 21.93 -1.94 26.89
N ASP A 125 22.69 -2.90 27.42
CA ASP A 125 22.20 -4.27 27.65
C ASP A 125 21.07 -4.28 28.68
N GLY A 126 21.18 -3.48 29.74
CA GLY A 126 20.12 -3.32 30.72
C GLY A 126 18.87 -2.64 30.14
N ALA A 127 19.02 -1.62 29.29
CA ALA A 127 17.88 -1.00 28.60
C ALA A 127 17.16 -2.00 27.68
N LEU A 128 17.92 -2.83 26.96
CA LEU A 128 17.38 -3.89 26.11
C LEU A 128 16.64 -4.97 26.91
N ALA A 129 17.17 -5.35 28.08
CA ALA A 129 16.55 -6.34 28.96
C ALA A 129 15.20 -5.85 29.53
N ILE A 130 15.04 -4.53 29.74
CA ILE A 130 13.78 -3.94 30.20
C ILE A 130 12.75 -3.86 29.06
N GLY A 131 13.21 -3.69 27.81
CA GLY A 131 12.35 -3.69 26.63
C GLY A 131 11.57 -2.38 26.40
N ASP A 132 11.93 -1.30 27.09
CA ASP A 132 11.36 0.03 26.84
C ASP A 132 12.10 0.71 25.67
N GLY A 133 11.41 0.87 24.54
CA GLY A 133 11.97 1.45 23.31
C GLY A 133 12.45 2.90 23.48
N ASN A 134 11.81 3.69 24.34
CA ASN A 134 12.23 5.07 24.60
C ASN A 134 13.53 5.07 25.41
N ALA A 135 13.65 4.17 26.38
CA ALA A 135 14.87 4.01 27.16
C ALA A 135 16.04 3.53 26.27
N VAL A 136 15.80 2.53 25.42
CA VAL A 136 16.78 2.01 24.46
C VAL A 136 17.26 3.12 23.51
N LEU A 137 16.33 3.85 22.88
CA LEU A 137 16.69 4.94 21.97
C LEU A 137 17.46 6.04 22.67
N THR A 138 17.04 6.46 23.88
CA THR A 138 17.73 7.49 24.67
C THR A 138 19.17 7.09 24.96
N VAL A 139 19.39 5.84 25.37
CA VAL A 139 20.75 5.32 25.62
C VAL A 139 21.55 5.28 24.32
N VAL A 140 20.97 4.82 23.20
CA VAL A 140 21.66 4.78 21.90
C VAL A 140 22.10 6.19 21.46
N LEU A 141 21.24 7.20 21.58
CA LEU A 141 21.58 8.58 21.25
C LEU A 141 22.73 9.11 22.13
N PHE A 142 22.74 8.78 23.42
CA PHE A 142 23.85 9.10 24.32
C PHE A 142 25.17 8.41 23.90
N LEU A 143 25.12 7.16 23.44
CA LEU A 143 26.30 6.46 22.93
C LEU A 143 26.84 7.15 21.67
N ILE A 144 25.97 7.54 20.75
CA ILE A 144 26.34 8.24 19.51
C ILE A 144 27.02 9.57 19.81
N GLN A 145 26.53 10.32 20.80
CA GLN A 145 27.11 11.60 21.19
C GLN A 145 28.46 11.48 21.90
N THR A 146 28.72 10.35 22.58
CA THR A 146 29.85 10.24 23.52
C THR A 146 30.91 9.22 23.15
N LEU A 147 30.71 8.45 22.07
CA LEU A 147 31.66 7.44 21.57
C LEU A 147 32.05 7.73 20.12
N ASN A 148 33.20 7.20 19.71
CA ASN A 148 33.60 7.21 18.30
C ASN A 148 32.64 6.33 17.47
N LYS A 149 32.26 6.80 16.27
CA LYS A 149 31.40 6.11 15.29
C LYS A 149 31.71 4.63 15.14
N LYS A 150 32.99 4.25 15.01
CA LYS A 150 33.38 2.83 14.86
C LYS A 150 32.92 1.95 16.02
N LEU A 151 33.12 2.42 17.27
CA LEU A 151 32.71 1.70 18.47
C LEU A 151 31.18 1.63 18.60
N VAL A 152 30.48 2.69 18.24
CA VAL A 152 29.01 2.71 18.22
C VAL A 152 28.49 1.66 17.24
N TYR A 153 29.07 1.58 16.04
CA TYR A 153 28.66 0.60 15.04
C TYR A 153 28.94 -0.84 15.48
N GLU A 154 30.09 -1.11 16.10
CA GLU A 154 30.39 -2.44 16.69
C GLU A 154 29.41 -2.82 17.81
N LEU A 155 29.01 -1.85 18.64
CA LEU A 155 28.01 -2.08 19.70
C LEU A 155 26.60 -2.32 19.16
N LEU A 156 26.20 -1.59 18.11
CA LEU A 156 24.88 -1.72 17.49
C LEU A 156 24.78 -2.96 16.59
N SER A 157 25.85 -3.34 15.88
CA SER A 157 25.86 -4.53 15.01
C SER A 157 25.65 -5.82 15.80
N SER A 158 26.14 -5.87 17.04
CA SER A 158 25.93 -6.97 17.98
C SER A 158 24.55 -6.95 18.66
N ARG A 159 23.74 -5.90 18.48
CA ARG A 159 22.46 -5.66 19.18
C ARG A 159 21.38 -5.20 18.20
N PRO A 160 20.77 -6.12 17.42
CA PRO A 160 19.85 -5.76 16.34
C PRO A 160 18.61 -4.98 16.82
N VAL A 161 18.12 -5.22 18.03
CA VAL A 161 16.97 -4.48 18.60
C VAL A 161 17.31 -3.00 18.77
N ALA A 162 18.45 -2.68 19.37
CA ALA A 162 18.90 -1.29 19.54
C ALA A 162 19.17 -0.62 18.18
N LEU A 163 19.79 -1.36 17.26
CA LEU A 163 20.02 -0.89 15.90
C LEU A 163 18.71 -0.56 15.17
N ASN A 164 17.69 -1.41 15.28
CA ASN A 164 16.40 -1.18 14.64
C ASN A 164 15.69 0.05 15.21
N HIS A 165 15.73 0.27 16.54
CA HIS A 165 15.21 1.49 17.14
C HIS A 165 15.90 2.74 16.57
N TYR A 166 17.22 2.69 16.39
CA TYR A 166 17.96 3.82 15.82
C TYR A 166 17.67 4.03 14.32
N ILE A 167 17.56 2.96 13.54
CA ILE A 167 17.15 3.02 12.13
C ILE A 167 15.77 3.66 12.01
N SER A 168 14.78 3.22 12.80
CA SER A 168 13.44 3.80 12.80
C SER A 168 13.43 5.27 13.22
N PHE A 169 14.25 5.65 14.21
CA PHE A 169 14.43 7.05 14.58
C PHE A 169 14.96 7.89 13.41
N LEU A 170 16.04 7.45 12.75
CA LEU A 170 16.62 8.17 11.61
C LEU A 170 15.64 8.29 10.42
N GLN A 171 14.82 7.28 10.17
CA GLN A 171 13.76 7.32 9.16
C GLN A 171 12.70 8.36 9.48
N ASN A 172 12.20 8.37 10.73
CA ASN A 172 11.15 9.27 11.16
C ASN A 172 11.60 10.74 11.15
N GLU A 173 12.84 10.99 11.60
CA GLU A 173 13.45 12.32 11.59
C GLU A 173 13.93 12.76 10.19
N GLY A 174 13.86 11.87 9.19
CA GLY A 174 14.30 12.17 7.83
C GLY A 174 15.82 12.33 7.66
N LYS A 175 16.62 11.82 8.60
CA LYS A 175 18.10 11.87 8.59
C LYS A 175 18.70 10.80 7.68
N ILE A 176 18.38 10.87 6.39
CA ILE A 176 18.69 9.81 5.43
C ILE A 176 20.18 9.64 5.18
N THR A 177 20.96 10.73 5.16
CA THR A 177 22.42 10.62 5.00
C THR A 177 23.05 9.80 6.12
N GLU A 178 22.68 10.08 7.38
CA GLU A 178 23.16 9.34 8.53
C GLU A 178 22.71 7.87 8.51
N LEU A 179 21.49 7.60 8.03
CA LEU A 179 20.96 6.24 7.88
C LEU A 179 21.71 5.45 6.82
N THR A 180 21.96 6.05 5.64
CA THR A 180 22.68 5.39 4.56
C THR A 180 24.14 5.13 4.95
N ASP A 181 24.79 6.07 5.64
CA ASP A 181 26.15 5.89 6.18
C ASP A 181 26.20 4.73 7.19
N LEU A 182 25.24 4.70 8.14
CA LEU A 182 25.11 3.61 9.12
C LEU A 182 24.96 2.26 8.42
N LEU A 183 24.04 2.15 7.47
CA LEU A 183 23.77 0.90 6.77
C LEU A 183 24.95 0.47 5.89
N THR A 184 25.65 1.42 5.25
CA THR A 184 26.86 1.14 4.47
C THR A 184 27.97 0.59 5.36
N MET A 185 28.20 1.19 6.53
CA MET A 185 29.20 0.71 7.50
C MET A 185 28.88 -0.67 8.06
N LEU A 186 27.60 -1.05 8.09
CA LEU A 186 27.14 -2.38 8.50
C LEU A 186 27.11 -3.41 7.35
N GLY A 187 27.57 -3.04 6.15
CA GLY A 187 27.52 -3.89 4.96
C GLY A 187 26.12 -4.06 4.37
N ARG A 188 25.14 -3.26 4.80
CA ARG A 188 23.73 -3.24 4.36
C ARG A 188 23.47 -2.12 3.35
N SER A 189 24.43 -1.85 2.47
CA SER A 189 24.34 -0.77 1.46
C SER A 189 23.08 -0.85 0.58
N PRO A 190 22.61 -2.04 0.10
CA PRO A 190 21.38 -2.14 -0.69
C PRO A 190 20.14 -1.61 0.05
N GLU A 191 20.07 -1.84 1.36
CA GLU A 191 18.96 -1.34 2.18
C GLU A 191 19.02 0.18 2.35
N GLY A 192 20.23 0.74 2.52
CA GLY A 192 20.44 2.19 2.54
C GLY A 192 19.99 2.86 1.25
N ALA A 193 20.32 2.26 0.10
CA ALA A 193 19.88 2.74 -1.20
C ALA A 193 18.34 2.75 -1.34
N MET A 194 17.65 1.75 -0.77
CA MET A 194 16.18 1.71 -0.77
C MET A 194 15.55 2.79 0.11
N TYR A 195 16.11 3.08 1.28
CA TYR A 195 15.62 4.21 2.09
C TYR A 195 15.86 5.55 1.39
N GLN A 196 17.00 5.71 0.72
CA GLN A 196 17.29 6.89 -0.07
C GLN A 196 16.33 7.05 -1.26
N TYR A 197 15.96 5.95 -1.93
CA TYR A 197 14.90 5.91 -2.94
C TYR A 197 13.58 6.41 -2.37
N GLN A 198 13.09 5.81 -1.28
CA GLN A 198 11.82 6.17 -0.66
C GLN A 198 11.76 7.64 -0.26
N HIS A 199 12.83 8.15 0.35
CA HIS A 199 12.92 9.55 0.72
C HIS A 199 12.97 10.49 -0.49
N THR A 200 13.67 10.09 -1.55
CA THR A 200 13.73 10.87 -2.79
C THR A 200 12.35 11.01 -3.43
N VAL A 201 11.59 9.91 -3.51
CA VAL A 201 10.21 9.92 -4.00
C VAL A 201 9.31 10.79 -3.12
N LYS A 202 9.42 10.68 -1.80
CA LYS A 202 8.62 11.47 -0.85
C LYS A 202 8.91 12.97 -0.93
N THR A 203 10.18 13.36 -1.10
CA THR A 203 10.58 14.79 -1.05
C THR A 203 10.57 15.48 -2.41
N GLN A 204 10.80 14.76 -3.51
CA GLN A 204 10.85 15.32 -4.86
C GLN A 204 9.63 14.94 -5.71
N GLY A 205 8.66 14.20 -5.16
CA GLY A 205 7.50 13.69 -5.91
C GLY A 205 6.58 14.76 -6.51
N ASN A 206 6.80 16.04 -6.22
CA ASN A 206 6.08 17.16 -6.82
C ASN A 206 6.81 17.76 -8.05
N ASN A 207 8.09 17.45 -8.26
CA ASN A 207 8.91 18.00 -9.33
C ASN A 207 9.59 16.86 -10.11
N ILE A 208 9.06 16.55 -11.30
CA ILE A 208 9.50 15.42 -12.11
C ILE A 208 10.96 15.55 -12.55
N ASP A 209 11.45 16.77 -12.82
CA ASP A 209 12.83 17.03 -13.20
C ASP A 209 13.81 16.77 -12.06
N ALA A 210 13.46 17.25 -10.87
CA ALA A 210 14.27 17.03 -9.67
C ALA A 210 14.25 15.55 -9.27
N LEU A 211 13.08 14.90 -9.35
CA LEU A 211 12.91 13.48 -9.09
C LEU A 211 13.75 12.63 -10.04
N LEU A 212 13.59 12.81 -11.35
CA LEU A 212 14.35 12.09 -12.38
C LEU A 212 15.85 12.20 -12.15
N ARG A 213 16.36 13.43 -11.95
CA ARG A 213 17.78 13.65 -11.71
C ARG A 213 18.30 12.88 -10.49
N LYS A 214 17.56 12.92 -9.38
CA LYS A 214 17.96 12.19 -8.16
C LYS A 214 17.86 10.67 -8.33
N LEU A 215 16.83 10.16 -9.02
CA LEU A 215 16.67 8.73 -9.27
C LEU A 215 17.73 8.19 -10.23
N MET A 216 18.10 8.93 -11.27
CA MET A 216 19.20 8.57 -12.18
C MET A 216 20.54 8.52 -11.45
N ASN A 217 20.80 9.51 -10.57
CA ASN A 217 22.00 9.48 -9.73
C ASN A 217 22.00 8.28 -8.78
N LEU A 218 20.83 7.97 -8.19
CA LEU A 218 20.68 6.82 -7.30
C LEU A 218 20.92 5.50 -8.05
N MET A 219 20.40 5.38 -9.28
CA MET A 219 20.64 4.24 -10.16
C MET A 219 22.13 4.01 -10.37
N ALA A 220 22.84 5.03 -10.88
CA ALA A 220 24.26 4.94 -11.23
C ALA A 220 25.14 4.65 -10.01
N ASN A 221 24.85 5.29 -8.87
CA ASN A 221 25.70 5.20 -7.68
C ASN A 221 25.47 3.93 -6.85
N HIS A 222 24.27 3.35 -6.90
CA HIS A 222 23.91 2.24 -6.01
C HIS A 222 23.34 1.02 -6.71
N PHE A 223 22.47 1.18 -7.72
CA PHE A 223 21.74 0.05 -8.30
C PHE A 223 22.44 -0.58 -9.51
N ASP A 224 23.33 0.15 -10.18
CA ASP A 224 24.20 -0.36 -11.25
C ASP A 224 25.49 -1.03 -10.72
N GLN A 225 25.65 -1.08 -9.39
CA GLN A 225 26.83 -1.66 -8.76
C GLN A 225 26.77 -3.20 -8.73
N PRO A 226 27.92 -3.91 -8.81
CA PRO A 226 27.95 -5.37 -8.69
C PRO A 226 27.41 -5.85 -7.33
N GLY A 227 26.61 -6.92 -7.34
CA GLY A 227 26.08 -7.54 -6.11
C GLY A 227 24.76 -6.97 -5.60
N VAL A 228 24.13 -6.06 -6.35
CA VAL A 228 22.81 -5.51 -6.05
C VAL A 228 21.70 -6.46 -6.50
N ASP A 229 20.55 -6.39 -5.82
CA ASP A 229 19.32 -7.05 -6.22
C ASP A 229 18.85 -6.54 -7.61
N GLN A 230 18.99 -7.41 -8.62
CA GLN A 230 18.61 -7.12 -10.00
C GLN A 230 17.12 -6.78 -10.15
N HIS A 231 16.26 -7.32 -9.27
CA HIS A 231 14.84 -7.00 -9.29
C HIS A 231 14.59 -5.55 -8.89
N GLN A 232 15.25 -5.08 -7.82
CA GLN A 232 15.13 -3.69 -7.37
C GLN A 232 15.71 -2.70 -8.38
N ALA A 233 16.87 -3.04 -8.98
CA ALA A 233 17.47 -2.24 -10.04
C ALA A 233 16.53 -2.13 -11.25
N LYS A 234 15.94 -3.25 -11.70
CA LYS A 234 14.96 -3.26 -12.80
C LYS A 234 13.74 -2.41 -12.47
N MET A 235 13.19 -2.51 -11.26
CA MET A 235 12.04 -1.70 -10.85
C MET A 235 12.33 -0.20 -10.91
N LEU A 236 13.50 0.22 -10.41
CA LEU A 236 13.90 1.63 -10.47
C LEU A 236 14.10 2.09 -11.92
N ALA A 237 14.69 1.24 -12.78
CA ALA A 237 14.92 1.53 -14.19
C ALA A 237 13.60 1.72 -14.94
N ASP A 238 12.64 0.81 -14.71
CA ASP A 238 11.30 0.87 -15.31
C ASP A 238 10.54 2.13 -14.83
N TYR A 239 10.74 2.53 -13.56
CA TYR A 239 10.13 3.75 -13.02
C TYR A 239 10.75 5.03 -13.61
N ILE A 240 12.07 5.11 -13.72
CA ILE A 240 12.77 6.23 -14.39
C ILE A 240 12.26 6.36 -15.83
N LYS A 241 12.23 5.24 -16.56
CA LYS A 241 11.73 5.20 -17.94
C LYS A 241 10.28 5.67 -18.06
N LEU A 242 9.42 5.36 -17.09
CA LEU A 242 8.05 5.87 -17.03
C LEU A 242 8.03 7.39 -16.83
N LEU A 243 8.80 7.91 -15.87
CA LEU A 243 8.86 9.34 -15.59
C LEU A 243 9.42 10.14 -16.78
N GLU A 244 10.44 9.64 -17.47
CA GLU A 244 10.98 10.26 -18.69
C GLU A 244 9.90 10.38 -19.77
N TRP A 245 9.13 9.32 -19.98
CA TRP A 245 8.04 9.33 -20.95
C TRP A 245 6.89 10.26 -20.50
N GLN A 246 6.51 10.26 -19.23
CA GLN A 246 5.48 11.17 -18.70
C GLN A 246 5.89 12.63 -18.84
N LYS A 247 7.17 12.94 -18.59
CA LYS A 247 7.75 14.27 -18.82
C LYS A 247 7.66 14.66 -20.29
N HIS A 248 8.01 13.75 -21.20
CA HIS A 248 7.95 14.01 -22.64
C HIS A 248 6.52 14.26 -23.14
N VAL A 249 5.56 13.46 -22.69
CA VAL A 249 4.14 13.59 -23.04
C VAL A 249 3.48 14.80 -22.41
N ASN A 250 3.96 15.21 -21.23
CA ASN A 250 3.56 16.43 -20.52
C ASN A 250 2.04 16.56 -20.31
N LYS A 251 1.44 15.60 -19.59
CA LYS A 251 0.02 15.63 -19.18
C LYS A 251 -0.10 15.72 -17.66
N PRO A 252 -0.26 16.93 -17.10
CA PRO A 252 -0.20 17.16 -15.65
C PRO A 252 -1.25 16.36 -14.87
N GLU A 253 -2.43 16.12 -15.46
CA GLU A 253 -3.52 15.35 -14.84
C GLU A 253 -3.21 13.85 -14.64
N LEU A 254 -2.20 13.33 -15.34
CA LEU A 254 -1.79 11.91 -15.29
C LEU A 254 -0.34 11.72 -14.83
N THR A 255 0.36 12.80 -14.49
CA THR A 255 1.71 12.71 -13.94
C THR A 255 1.72 11.83 -12.70
N TYR A 256 2.72 10.95 -12.58
CA TYR A 256 2.87 9.97 -11.50
C TYR A 256 1.81 8.86 -11.44
N LYS A 257 0.87 8.79 -12.40
CA LYS A 257 -0.02 7.63 -12.53
C LYS A 257 0.75 6.40 -13.02
N SER A 258 0.25 5.21 -12.67
CA SER A 258 0.84 3.94 -13.10
C SER A 258 0.73 3.73 -14.61
N VAL A 259 1.57 2.84 -15.15
CA VAL A 259 1.53 2.43 -16.56
C VAL A 259 0.14 1.93 -16.97
N LEU A 260 -0.56 1.19 -16.10
CA LEU A 260 -1.89 0.67 -16.41
C LEU A 260 -2.98 1.75 -16.41
N GLN A 261 -2.86 2.77 -15.56
CA GLN A 261 -3.76 3.93 -15.59
C GLN A 261 -3.55 4.76 -16.87
N TRP A 262 -2.29 4.90 -17.29
CA TRP A 262 -1.95 5.51 -18.58
C TRP A 262 -2.47 4.68 -19.76
N LEU A 263 -2.34 3.36 -19.72
CA LEU A 263 -2.91 2.49 -20.74
C LEU A 263 -4.43 2.67 -20.81
N ALA A 264 -5.11 2.73 -19.67
CA ALA A 264 -6.55 2.94 -19.65
C ALA A 264 -6.95 4.29 -20.28
N TYR A 265 -6.21 5.36 -19.97
CA TYR A 265 -6.42 6.66 -20.59
C TYR A 265 -6.17 6.64 -22.10
N ASN A 266 -5.07 6.01 -22.53
CA ASN A 266 -4.72 5.89 -23.95
C ASN A 266 -5.77 5.08 -24.71
N CYS A 267 -6.28 3.99 -24.13
CA CYS A 267 -7.38 3.22 -24.73
C CYS A 267 -8.68 4.04 -24.85
N ALA A 268 -8.98 4.89 -23.87
CA ALA A 268 -10.19 5.70 -23.90
C ALA A 268 -10.12 6.83 -24.96
N ASN A 269 -8.95 7.47 -25.10
CA ASN A 269 -8.81 8.73 -25.85
C ASN A 269 -8.01 8.61 -27.15
N HIS A 270 -7.13 7.61 -27.27
CA HIS A 270 -6.13 7.49 -28.33
C HIS A 270 -6.15 6.10 -29.00
N TRP A 271 -7.28 5.39 -28.94
CA TRP A 271 -7.42 4.02 -29.45
C TRP A 271 -7.02 3.86 -30.93
N HIS A 272 -7.35 4.85 -31.76
CA HIS A 272 -7.12 4.81 -33.20
C HIS A 272 -5.70 5.23 -33.61
N GLU A 273 -4.86 5.65 -32.66
CA GLU A 273 -3.50 6.04 -32.96
C GLU A 273 -2.61 4.82 -33.24
N GLY A 274 -1.94 4.84 -34.39
CA GLY A 274 -1.03 3.79 -34.81
C GLY A 274 0.25 3.70 -33.97
N ALA A 275 0.95 2.57 -34.12
CA ALA A 275 2.27 2.37 -33.51
C ALA A 275 3.23 3.47 -33.97
N GLY A 276 3.96 4.06 -33.03
CA GLY A 276 4.85 5.21 -33.26
C GLY A 276 4.35 6.51 -32.62
N ASN A 277 3.03 6.69 -32.44
CA ASN A 277 2.52 7.79 -31.62
C ASN A 277 2.77 7.49 -30.13
N ALA A 278 3.32 8.46 -29.39
CA ALA A 278 3.61 8.33 -27.96
C ALA A 278 2.36 8.00 -27.12
N MET A 279 1.18 8.48 -27.53
CA MET A 279 -0.10 8.29 -26.84
C MET A 279 -0.86 7.04 -27.30
N SER A 280 -0.36 6.34 -28.32
CA SER A 280 -0.96 5.07 -28.76
C SER A 280 -0.87 4.01 -27.65
N PRO A 281 -1.96 3.27 -27.37
CA PRO A 281 -1.94 2.14 -26.44
C PRO A 281 -0.86 1.10 -26.77
N LEU A 282 -0.64 0.82 -28.06
CA LEU A 282 0.34 -0.17 -28.50
C LEU A 282 1.77 0.29 -28.27
N THR A 283 2.07 1.56 -28.56
CA THR A 283 3.39 2.15 -28.28
C THR A 283 3.70 2.11 -26.79
N LEU A 284 2.72 2.43 -25.94
CA LEU A 284 2.88 2.37 -24.48
C LEU A 284 3.18 0.93 -24.02
N CYS A 285 2.43 -0.06 -24.53
CA CYS A 285 2.64 -1.47 -24.21
C CYS A 285 4.03 -1.95 -24.58
N GLN A 286 4.49 -1.64 -25.79
CA GLN A 286 5.83 -2.00 -26.26
C GLN A 286 6.92 -1.31 -25.42
N ARG A 287 6.77 -0.01 -25.16
CA ARG A 287 7.76 0.77 -24.40
C ARG A 287 7.89 0.26 -22.97
N HIS A 288 6.79 0.00 -22.27
CA HIS A 288 6.79 -0.38 -20.85
C HIS A 288 6.62 -1.88 -20.61
N GLN A 289 6.72 -2.71 -21.66
CA GLN A 289 6.62 -4.17 -21.57
C GLN A 289 5.36 -4.64 -20.85
N ILE A 290 4.21 -4.01 -21.15
CA ILE A 290 2.93 -4.42 -20.58
C ILE A 290 2.60 -5.81 -21.10
N SER A 291 2.28 -6.73 -20.20
CA SER A 291 1.96 -8.10 -20.61
C SER A 291 0.68 -8.15 -21.44
N PRO A 292 0.56 -9.11 -22.38
CA PRO A 292 -0.66 -9.26 -23.18
C PRO A 292 -1.92 -9.47 -22.32
N LEU A 293 -1.81 -10.17 -21.19
CA LEU A 293 -2.91 -10.33 -20.24
C LEU A 293 -3.35 -9.00 -19.62
N GLN A 294 -2.40 -8.17 -19.17
CA GLN A 294 -2.72 -6.84 -18.62
C GLN A 294 -3.35 -5.93 -19.69
N TYR A 295 -2.83 -5.99 -20.92
CA TYR A 295 -3.38 -5.25 -22.05
C TYR A 295 -4.83 -5.65 -22.30
N ASP A 296 -5.08 -6.93 -22.53
CA ASP A 296 -6.42 -7.49 -22.74
C ASP A 296 -7.37 -7.07 -21.61
N TRP A 297 -6.93 -7.17 -20.35
CA TRP A 297 -7.75 -6.81 -19.20
C TRP A 297 -8.11 -5.32 -19.19
N VAL A 298 -7.16 -4.43 -19.45
CA VAL A 298 -7.41 -2.98 -19.47
C VAL A 298 -8.33 -2.62 -20.63
N VAL A 299 -8.07 -3.12 -21.83
CA VAL A 299 -8.85 -2.79 -23.03
C VAL A 299 -10.29 -3.28 -22.90
N LEU A 300 -10.50 -4.51 -22.39
CA LEU A 300 -11.83 -5.03 -22.07
C LEU A 300 -12.58 -4.07 -21.14
N ASN A 301 -11.96 -3.70 -20.02
CA ASN A 301 -12.61 -2.87 -19.01
C ASN A 301 -12.92 -1.45 -19.52
N VAL A 302 -12.01 -0.84 -20.28
CA VAL A 302 -12.20 0.52 -20.78
C VAL A 302 -13.35 0.56 -21.79
N HIS A 303 -13.30 -0.27 -22.84
CA HIS A 303 -14.30 -0.18 -23.91
C HIS A 303 -15.67 -0.72 -23.52
N ALA A 304 -15.74 -1.80 -22.73
CA ALA A 304 -17.02 -2.30 -22.24
C ALA A 304 -17.72 -1.29 -21.32
N LYS A 305 -16.99 -0.62 -20.42
CA LYS A 305 -17.56 0.46 -19.59
C LYS A 305 -18.04 1.66 -20.41
N SER A 306 -17.44 1.90 -21.56
CA SER A 306 -17.91 2.90 -22.53
C SER A 306 -19.00 2.40 -23.47
N GLY A 307 -19.51 1.17 -23.30
CA GLY A 307 -20.51 0.56 -24.18
C GLY A 307 -20.02 0.25 -25.60
N LYS A 308 -18.71 0.32 -25.87
CA LYS A 308 -18.07 0.08 -27.17
C LYS A 308 -17.84 -1.42 -27.39
N TRP A 309 -18.94 -2.18 -27.43
CA TRP A 309 -18.93 -3.64 -27.51
C TRP A 309 -18.38 -4.19 -28.83
N ASP A 310 -18.49 -3.42 -29.91
CA ASP A 310 -17.91 -3.70 -31.22
C ASP A 310 -16.37 -3.81 -31.16
N ILE A 311 -15.73 -2.91 -30.40
CA ILE A 311 -14.28 -2.96 -30.16
C ILE A 311 -13.92 -4.21 -29.36
N VAL A 312 -14.68 -4.52 -28.31
CA VAL A 312 -14.46 -5.71 -27.47
C VAL A 312 -14.60 -6.99 -28.30
N GLU A 313 -15.64 -7.09 -29.12
CA GLU A 313 -15.86 -8.25 -29.98
C GLU A 313 -14.75 -8.41 -31.02
N SER A 314 -14.36 -7.32 -31.70
CA SER A 314 -13.29 -7.38 -32.71
C SER A 314 -11.93 -7.74 -32.11
N LEU A 315 -11.61 -7.28 -30.90
CA LEU A 315 -10.32 -7.56 -30.26
C LEU A 315 -10.20 -9.00 -29.79
N PHE A 316 -11.26 -9.51 -29.15
CA PHE A 316 -11.25 -10.84 -28.54
C PHE A 316 -11.71 -11.94 -29.49
N THR A 317 -11.88 -11.62 -30.78
CA THR A 317 -12.25 -12.60 -31.79
C THR A 317 -11.35 -12.49 -33.02
N LYS A 318 -10.74 -13.61 -33.40
CA LYS A 318 -9.89 -13.67 -34.58
C LYS A 318 -10.59 -14.50 -35.65
N LYS A 319 -10.52 -14.04 -36.91
CA LYS A 319 -10.91 -14.82 -38.09
C LYS A 319 -9.67 -15.49 -38.66
N ASP A 320 -9.73 -16.80 -38.84
CA ASP A 320 -8.73 -17.55 -39.59
C ASP A 320 -8.97 -17.37 -41.10
N TRP A 321 -8.00 -17.79 -41.92
CA TRP A 321 -8.07 -17.67 -43.39
C TRP A 321 -9.26 -18.41 -44.02
N LEU A 322 -9.81 -19.42 -43.33
CA LEU A 322 -11.04 -20.14 -43.71
C LEU A 322 -12.34 -19.45 -43.25
N GLY A 323 -12.25 -18.23 -42.70
CA GLY A 323 -13.39 -17.49 -42.15
C GLY A 323 -13.90 -18.01 -40.80
N ARG A 324 -13.28 -19.06 -40.24
CA ARG A 324 -13.61 -19.56 -38.89
C ARG A 324 -13.22 -18.54 -37.84
N THR A 325 -14.13 -18.25 -36.90
CA THR A 325 -13.84 -17.36 -35.79
C THR A 325 -13.44 -18.14 -34.53
N THR A 326 -12.40 -17.68 -33.84
CA THR A 326 -11.91 -18.22 -32.56
C THR A 326 -11.83 -17.11 -31.51
N VAL A 327 -11.84 -17.46 -30.22
CA VAL A 327 -11.55 -16.49 -29.16
C VAL A 327 -10.06 -16.23 -29.17
N SER A 328 -9.68 -14.96 -29.24
CA SER A 328 -8.29 -14.52 -29.19
C SER A 328 -8.12 -13.68 -27.94
N SER A 329 -7.82 -14.33 -26.81
CA SER A 329 -7.58 -13.65 -25.54
C SER A 329 -6.51 -14.37 -24.73
N HIS A 330 -5.71 -13.59 -24.02
CA HIS A 330 -4.80 -14.08 -22.97
C HIS A 330 -5.52 -14.24 -21.63
N ILE A 331 -6.74 -13.71 -21.50
CA ILE A 331 -7.61 -13.90 -20.35
C ILE A 331 -8.25 -15.29 -20.46
N PRO A 332 -8.17 -16.14 -19.42
CA PRO A 332 -8.90 -17.41 -19.39
C PRO A 332 -10.38 -17.21 -19.68
N ILE A 333 -10.97 -18.07 -20.52
CA ILE A 333 -12.32 -17.88 -21.05
C ILE A 333 -13.39 -17.71 -19.96
N GLU A 334 -13.27 -18.44 -18.85
CA GLU A 334 -14.21 -18.32 -17.73
C GLU A 334 -14.11 -16.94 -17.05
N THR A 335 -12.89 -16.47 -16.81
CA THR A 335 -12.63 -15.14 -16.26
C THR A 335 -13.12 -14.05 -17.21
N LEU A 336 -12.93 -14.23 -18.52
CA LEU A 336 -13.42 -13.32 -19.55
C LEU A 336 -14.95 -13.24 -19.53
N LEU A 337 -15.64 -14.38 -19.53
CA LEU A 337 -17.11 -14.44 -19.48
C LEU A 337 -17.68 -13.86 -18.19
N ALA A 338 -17.04 -14.15 -17.04
CA ALA A 338 -17.44 -13.58 -15.76
C ALA A 338 -17.34 -12.06 -15.81
N ARG A 339 -16.21 -11.54 -16.31
CA ARG A 339 -16.02 -10.09 -16.40
C ARG A 339 -16.97 -9.44 -17.40
N LEU A 340 -17.23 -10.06 -18.55
CA LEU A 340 -18.22 -9.58 -19.52
C LEU A 340 -19.62 -9.52 -18.91
N SER A 341 -20.01 -10.54 -18.16
CA SER A 341 -21.30 -10.57 -17.46
C SER A 341 -21.40 -9.48 -16.39
N GLU A 342 -20.35 -9.26 -15.59
CA GLU A 342 -20.29 -8.17 -14.61
C GLU A 342 -20.44 -6.79 -15.27
N LEU A 343 -19.83 -6.62 -16.45
CA LEU A 343 -19.89 -5.40 -17.25
C LEU A 343 -21.19 -5.27 -18.07
N GLN A 344 -22.19 -6.12 -17.79
CA GLN A 344 -23.52 -6.10 -18.44
C GLN A 344 -23.47 -6.34 -19.96
N ALA A 345 -22.56 -7.19 -20.42
CA ALA A 345 -22.57 -7.66 -21.80
C ALA A 345 -23.91 -8.35 -22.13
N SER A 346 -24.41 -8.13 -23.34
CA SER A 346 -25.65 -8.77 -23.79
C SER A 346 -25.48 -10.29 -23.86
N LYS A 347 -26.60 -11.02 -23.77
CA LYS A 347 -26.60 -12.49 -23.96
C LYS A 347 -26.04 -12.88 -25.33
N GLN A 348 -26.24 -12.05 -26.35
CA GLN A 348 -25.68 -12.26 -27.69
C GLN A 348 -24.15 -12.19 -27.69
N ILE A 349 -23.55 -11.20 -27.03
CA ILE A 349 -22.10 -11.08 -26.91
C ILE A 349 -21.54 -12.29 -26.16
N LEU A 350 -22.13 -12.64 -25.01
CA LEU A 350 -21.72 -13.83 -24.26
C LEU A 350 -21.85 -15.11 -25.11
N ALA A 351 -22.91 -15.24 -25.90
CA ALA A 351 -23.11 -16.36 -26.81
C ALA A 351 -21.97 -16.46 -27.85
N THR A 352 -21.50 -15.34 -28.41
CA THR A 352 -20.36 -15.31 -29.34
C THR A 352 -19.13 -15.98 -28.74
N TYR A 353 -18.82 -15.72 -27.46
CA TYR A 353 -17.65 -16.30 -26.80
C TYR A 353 -17.87 -17.76 -26.38
N VAL A 354 -19.03 -18.07 -25.80
CA VAL A 354 -19.35 -19.45 -25.38
C VAL A 354 -19.37 -20.40 -26.58
N ASN A 355 -19.93 -20.00 -27.73
CA ASN A 355 -19.95 -20.82 -28.94
C ASN A 355 -18.56 -21.20 -29.47
N LYS A 356 -17.52 -20.45 -29.09
CA LYS A 356 -16.14 -20.68 -29.50
C LYS A 356 -15.35 -21.57 -28.55
N VAL A 357 -15.93 -21.96 -27.40
CA VAL A 357 -15.37 -22.97 -26.49
C VAL A 357 -15.35 -24.33 -27.20
N ALA A 358 -14.19 -24.98 -27.26
CA ALA A 358 -14.00 -26.20 -28.05
C ALA A 358 -14.78 -27.41 -27.50
N GLY A 359 -14.74 -27.62 -26.18
CA GLY A 359 -15.43 -28.73 -25.52
C GLY A 359 -16.94 -28.50 -25.44
N SER A 360 -17.74 -29.49 -25.84
CA SER A 360 -19.21 -29.39 -25.77
C SER A 360 -19.72 -29.30 -24.34
N ASP A 361 -19.07 -29.99 -23.41
CA ASP A 361 -19.53 -30.07 -22.02
C ASP A 361 -19.23 -28.77 -21.28
N ASP A 362 -18.05 -28.20 -21.47
CA ASP A 362 -17.72 -26.86 -20.98
C ASP A 362 -18.60 -25.79 -21.61
N ARG A 363 -18.89 -25.90 -22.91
CA ARG A 363 -19.81 -24.99 -23.59
C ARG A 363 -21.20 -25.04 -22.97
N LEU A 364 -21.75 -26.23 -22.74
CA LEU A 364 -23.05 -26.41 -22.08
C LEU A 364 -23.03 -25.84 -20.66
N ARG A 365 -22.01 -26.19 -19.86
CA ARG A 365 -21.86 -25.69 -18.49
C ARG A 365 -21.85 -24.16 -18.44
N LEU A 366 -21.03 -23.51 -19.26
CA LEU A 366 -20.95 -22.05 -19.33
C LEU A 366 -22.25 -21.43 -19.84
N ALA A 367 -22.88 -22.02 -20.86
CA ALA A 367 -24.16 -21.55 -21.37
C ALA A 367 -25.28 -21.63 -20.32
N HIS A 368 -25.33 -22.71 -19.52
CA HIS A 368 -26.24 -22.80 -18.38
C HIS A 368 -25.94 -21.74 -17.31
N MET A 369 -24.68 -21.60 -16.92
CA MET A 369 -24.24 -20.66 -15.89
C MET A 369 -24.64 -19.22 -16.21
N TYR A 370 -24.47 -18.81 -17.47
CA TYR A 370 -24.83 -17.46 -17.94
C TYR A 370 -26.23 -17.39 -18.55
N LYS A 371 -27.08 -18.43 -18.45
CA LYS A 371 -28.44 -18.48 -19.00
C LYS A 371 -28.51 -18.06 -20.48
N ILE A 372 -27.63 -18.65 -21.30
CA ILE A 372 -27.55 -18.43 -22.76
C ILE A 372 -28.27 -19.59 -23.45
N HIS A 373 -29.60 -19.53 -23.46
CA HIS A 373 -30.44 -20.67 -23.82
C HIS A 373 -30.25 -21.13 -25.27
N SER A 374 -30.05 -20.20 -26.21
CA SER A 374 -29.79 -20.50 -27.62
C SER A 374 -28.59 -21.43 -27.79
N VAL A 375 -27.48 -21.17 -27.07
CA VAL A 375 -26.28 -21.98 -27.14
C VAL A 375 -26.49 -23.38 -26.57
N VAL A 376 -27.28 -23.52 -25.49
CA VAL A 376 -27.65 -24.83 -24.95
C VAL A 376 -28.42 -25.63 -26.00
N ILE A 377 -29.46 -25.04 -26.60
CA ILE A 377 -30.32 -25.69 -27.59
C ILE A 377 -29.49 -26.13 -28.80
N GLU A 378 -28.68 -25.24 -29.37
CA GLU A 378 -27.83 -25.53 -30.52
C GLU A 378 -26.77 -26.61 -30.22
N THR A 379 -26.22 -26.62 -29.01
CA THR A 379 -25.18 -27.59 -28.63
C THR A 379 -25.76 -28.99 -28.46
N LEU A 380 -26.91 -29.12 -27.78
CA LEU A 380 -27.61 -30.40 -27.64
C LEU A 380 -28.09 -30.94 -29.00
N ALA A 381 -28.58 -30.05 -29.87
CA ALA A 381 -28.92 -30.39 -31.25
C ALA A 381 -27.72 -30.92 -32.05
N LYS A 382 -26.55 -30.28 -31.93
CA LYS A 382 -25.30 -30.74 -32.56
C LYS A 382 -24.82 -32.08 -32.00
N GLN A 383 -25.01 -32.34 -30.70
CA GLN A 383 -24.73 -33.63 -30.07
C GLN A 383 -25.75 -34.72 -30.45
N LYS A 384 -26.89 -34.31 -31.03
CA LYS A 384 -28.05 -35.15 -31.38
C LYS A 384 -28.72 -35.77 -30.15
N ASP A 385 -28.64 -35.11 -29.00
CA ASP A 385 -29.22 -35.60 -27.76
C ASP A 385 -30.67 -35.09 -27.60
N ARG A 386 -31.62 -35.93 -28.06
CA ARG A 386 -33.05 -35.57 -28.06
C ARG A 386 -33.60 -35.51 -26.64
N THR A 387 -33.16 -36.42 -25.78
CA THR A 387 -33.65 -36.57 -24.41
C THR A 387 -33.23 -35.37 -23.57
N ALA A 388 -31.95 -34.97 -23.63
CA ALA A 388 -31.46 -33.78 -22.94
C ALA A 388 -32.14 -32.50 -23.44
N LEU A 389 -32.32 -32.33 -24.75
CA LEU A 389 -33.00 -31.15 -25.29
C LEU A 389 -34.47 -31.08 -24.87
N THR A 390 -35.16 -32.22 -24.85
CA THR A 390 -36.54 -32.31 -24.38
C THR A 390 -36.63 -31.93 -22.90
N ASN A 391 -35.77 -32.49 -22.05
CA ASN A 391 -35.72 -32.15 -20.62
C ASN A 391 -35.39 -30.68 -20.41
N TYR A 392 -34.44 -30.13 -21.18
CA TYR A 392 -34.09 -28.71 -21.08
C TYR A 392 -35.25 -27.80 -21.46
N LYS A 393 -35.99 -28.12 -22.54
CA LYS A 393 -37.19 -27.36 -22.94
C LYS A 393 -38.21 -27.25 -21.79
N MET A 394 -38.39 -28.30 -20.99
CA MET A 394 -39.31 -28.30 -19.85
C MET A 394 -38.89 -27.32 -18.73
N THR A 395 -37.63 -26.88 -18.71
CA THR A 395 -37.13 -25.87 -17.77
C THR A 395 -37.33 -24.43 -18.26
N LEU A 396 -37.69 -24.25 -19.53
CA LEU A 396 -37.91 -22.94 -20.13
C LEU A 396 -39.35 -22.49 -19.89
N SER A 397 -39.55 -21.17 -19.77
CA SER A 397 -40.89 -20.60 -19.63
C SER A 397 -41.75 -20.93 -20.86
N PRO A 398 -42.97 -21.48 -20.68
CA PRO A 398 -43.86 -21.75 -21.81
C PRO A 398 -44.08 -20.49 -22.66
N GLN A 399 -44.07 -20.66 -23.99
CA GLN A 399 -44.24 -19.58 -24.98
C GLN A 399 -43.12 -18.52 -25.03
N SER A 400 -42.05 -18.67 -24.26
CA SER A 400 -40.83 -17.87 -24.46
C SER A 400 -40.19 -18.12 -25.83
N GLU A 401 -39.40 -17.17 -26.33
CA GLU A 401 -38.66 -17.33 -27.59
C GLU A 401 -37.75 -18.57 -27.55
N GLU A 402 -37.13 -18.82 -26.40
CA GLU A 402 -36.26 -19.96 -26.15
C GLU A 402 -37.02 -21.28 -26.16
N TYR A 403 -38.23 -21.31 -25.58
CA TYR A 403 -39.10 -22.49 -25.62
C TYR A 403 -39.51 -22.82 -27.06
N ILE A 404 -39.90 -21.80 -27.83
CA ILE A 404 -40.27 -21.94 -29.24
C ILE A 404 -39.06 -22.41 -30.06
N LEU A 405 -37.88 -21.85 -29.81
CA LEU A 405 -36.64 -22.28 -30.44
C LEU A 405 -36.36 -23.76 -30.17
N ALA A 406 -36.41 -24.20 -28.90
CA ALA A 406 -36.19 -25.60 -28.53
C ALA A 406 -37.23 -26.53 -29.17
N GLU A 407 -38.50 -26.14 -29.20
CA GLU A 407 -39.56 -26.90 -29.85
C GLU A 407 -39.34 -27.04 -31.36
N ASN A 408 -39.01 -25.94 -32.03
CA ASN A 408 -38.72 -25.94 -33.47
C ASN A 408 -37.49 -26.82 -33.78
N THR A 409 -36.44 -26.72 -32.98
CA THR A 409 -35.25 -27.57 -33.13
C THR A 409 -35.58 -29.05 -32.95
N LEU A 410 -36.42 -29.43 -31.97
CA LEU A 410 -36.85 -30.84 -31.76
C LEU A 410 -37.68 -31.40 -32.92
N ARG A 411 -38.36 -30.53 -33.67
CA ARG A 411 -39.18 -30.86 -34.85
C ARG A 411 -38.39 -30.82 -36.16
N ASP A 412 -37.14 -30.36 -36.13
CA ASP A 412 -36.27 -30.31 -37.31
C ASP A 412 -35.97 -31.73 -37.82
N SER A 413 -36.49 -32.04 -39.02
CA SER A 413 -36.35 -33.34 -39.66
C SER A 413 -34.94 -33.59 -40.24
N THR A 414 -34.10 -32.56 -40.32
CA THR A 414 -32.71 -32.69 -40.79
C THR A 414 -31.78 -33.29 -39.73
N ILE A 415 -32.17 -33.22 -38.44
CA ILE A 415 -31.38 -33.73 -37.33
C ILE A 415 -31.67 -35.22 -37.11
N LYS A 416 -30.66 -36.06 -37.34
CA LYS A 416 -30.71 -37.50 -36.99
C LYS A 416 -30.44 -37.69 -35.50
N TRP A 417 -31.48 -37.66 -34.69
CA TRP A 417 -31.42 -37.82 -33.23
C TRP A 417 -30.80 -39.17 -32.81
N LYS A 418 -30.01 -39.16 -31.74
CA LYS A 418 -29.62 -40.35 -30.99
C LYS A 418 -30.72 -40.56 -29.94
N ASN A 419 -31.27 -41.78 -29.89
CA ASN A 419 -32.27 -42.16 -28.91
C ASN A 419 -31.63 -42.46 -27.56
#